data_AF-A0A520CWH0-F1
#
_entry.id   AF-A0A520CWH0-F1
#
_cell.length_a   1.000
_cell.length_b   1.000
_cell.length_c   1.000
_cell.angle_alpha   90.00
_cell.angle_beta   90.00
_cell.angle_gamma   90.00
#
_symmetry.space_group_name_H-M   'P 1'
#
loop_
_entity.id
_entity.type
_entity.pdbx_description
1 polymer ?
#
loop_
_entity_poly.entity_id
_entity_poly.type
_entity_poly.pdbx_seq_one_letter_code
_entity_poly.pdbx_strand_id
1 'polypeptide(L)'
;EAVEQGARIDFGGTFDENTQTINPVVLSKVTKGSKVMEEEIFGPILPIITYHNLEEVIEQINAKSKPLALYIFSKSSKNIKYIIKNTSAGGTCVNDVLIHISNPKLPFGGVNGSGMGSSHGVFGFKNFSHERAIMFQRNIDFNKVIYPPYVGKEWVLKLLKKIM
;
A
#
# COMPACT_ATOMS: atom_id res chain seq x y z
N GLU A 1 7.29 15.90 25.77
CA GLU A 1 6.60 16.54 24.64
C GLU A 1 5.12 16.15 24.56
N ALA A 2 4.70 15.01 23.98
CA ALA A 2 3.27 14.71 23.82
C ALA A 2 2.46 14.77 25.13
N VAL A 3 3.01 14.28 26.24
CA VAL A 3 2.40 14.36 27.58
C VAL A 3 2.30 15.81 28.07
N GLU A 4 3.31 16.64 27.80
CA GLU A 4 3.31 18.07 28.12
C GLU A 4 2.24 18.82 27.31
N GLN A 5 1.87 18.30 26.13
CA GLN A 5 0.79 18.81 25.28
C GLN A 5 -0.59 18.20 25.60
N GLY A 6 -0.72 17.45 26.70
CA GLY A 6 -1.99 16.93 27.20
C GLY A 6 -2.28 15.46 26.87
N ALA A 7 -1.37 14.74 26.21
CA ALA A 7 -1.50 13.30 26.07
C ALA A 7 -1.41 12.60 27.44
N ARG A 8 -2.08 11.46 27.58
CA ARG A 8 -2.12 10.67 28.80
C ARG A 8 -1.46 9.32 28.58
N ILE A 9 -0.58 8.91 29.49
CA ILE A 9 -0.05 7.54 29.55
C ILE A 9 -1.11 6.67 30.23
N ASP A 10 -1.70 5.74 29.47
CA ASP A 10 -2.67 4.76 29.99
C ASP A 10 -2.01 3.46 30.44
N PHE A 11 -0.83 3.14 29.89
CA PHE A 11 -0.06 1.95 30.24
C PHE A 11 1.44 2.19 30.06
N GLY A 12 2.25 1.62 30.96
CA GLY A 12 3.70 1.64 30.87
C GLY A 12 4.31 3.02 31.16
N GLY A 13 5.26 3.43 30.30
CA GLY A 13 5.97 4.70 30.44
C GLY A 13 7.28 4.63 31.23
N THR A 14 7.75 3.42 31.55
CA THR A 14 9.05 3.20 32.19
C THR A 14 10.13 2.96 31.16
N PHE A 15 11.31 3.53 31.41
CA PHE A 15 12.50 3.35 30.57
C PHE A 15 13.74 3.29 31.45
N ASP A 16 14.79 2.66 30.92
CA ASP A 16 16.12 2.62 31.53
C ASP A 16 17.15 3.02 30.48
N GLU A 17 17.74 4.19 30.67
CA GLU A 17 18.74 4.76 29.77
C GLU A 17 20.03 3.92 29.73
N ASN A 18 20.40 3.27 30.84
CA ASN A 18 21.62 2.48 30.91
C ASN A 18 21.56 1.24 30.02
N THR A 19 20.37 0.67 29.85
CA THR A 19 20.12 -0.49 29.01
C THR A 19 19.46 -0.14 27.68
N GLN A 20 19.20 1.14 27.42
CA GLN A 20 18.44 1.63 26.25
C GLN A 20 17.06 0.94 26.12
N THR A 21 16.45 0.60 27.25
CA THR A 21 15.18 -0.13 27.28
C THR A 21 14.03 0.86 27.41
N ILE A 22 13.08 0.80 26.48
CA ILE A 22 11.79 1.48 26.59
C ILE A 22 10.73 0.38 26.69
N ASN A 23 9.98 0.33 27.79
CA ASN A 23 8.88 -0.64 27.92
C ASN A 23 7.67 -0.20 27.10
N PRO A 24 6.76 -1.13 26.71
CA PRO A 24 5.56 -0.78 25.97
C PRO A 24 4.75 0.35 26.62
N VAL A 25 4.41 1.38 25.84
CA VAL A 25 3.65 2.54 26.28
C VAL A 25 2.37 2.65 25.47
N VAL A 26 1.24 2.86 26.14
CA VAL A 26 -0.03 3.21 25.48
C VAL A 26 -0.38 4.65 25.83
N LEU A 27 -0.63 5.47 24.81
CA LEU A 27 -1.03 6.85 24.97
C LEU A 27 -2.47 7.06 24.51
N SER A 28 -3.26 7.83 25.25
CA SER A 28 -4.53 8.38 24.77
C SER A 28 -4.55 9.90 24.89
N LYS A 29 -5.63 10.51 24.40
CA LYS A 29 -5.79 11.98 24.35
C LYS A 29 -4.62 12.67 23.64
N VAL A 30 -4.02 12.00 22.67
CA VAL A 30 -2.93 12.55 21.87
C VAL A 30 -3.44 13.73 21.04
N THR A 31 -2.76 14.86 21.15
CA THR A 31 -3.11 16.09 20.45
C THR A 31 -2.62 16.03 19.00
N LYS A 32 -3.42 16.54 18.06
CA LYS A 32 -3.00 16.70 16.64
C LYS A 32 -1.77 17.62 16.59
N GLY A 33 -0.78 17.29 15.77
CA GLY A 33 0.48 18.04 15.68
C GLY A 33 1.55 17.68 16.71
N SER A 34 1.26 16.80 17.68
CA SER A 34 2.30 16.24 18.55
C SER A 34 3.27 15.37 17.73
N LYS A 35 4.56 15.32 18.11
CA LYS A 35 5.56 14.58 17.34
C LYS A 35 5.22 13.10 17.13
N VAL A 36 4.65 12.47 18.17
CA VAL A 36 4.20 11.06 18.12
C VAL A 36 3.12 10.81 17.06
N MET A 37 2.45 11.86 16.60
CA MET A 37 1.45 11.80 15.53
C MET A 37 1.99 12.22 14.16
N GLU A 38 3.06 13.01 14.08
CA GLU A 38 3.60 13.52 12.82
C GLU A 38 4.76 12.67 12.27
N GLU A 39 5.49 11.97 13.14
CA GLU A 39 6.64 11.16 12.79
C GLU A 39 6.34 9.67 12.88
N GLU A 40 7.09 8.85 12.14
CA GLU A 40 7.05 7.39 12.32
C GLU A 40 7.70 7.04 13.66
N ILE A 41 6.92 6.44 14.56
CA ILE A 41 7.34 6.18 15.95
C ILE A 41 8.55 5.24 16.01
N PHE A 42 8.53 4.16 15.22
CA PHE A 42 9.58 3.13 15.15
C PHE A 42 10.08 2.61 16.52
N GLY A 43 9.20 2.58 17.51
CA GLY A 43 9.48 2.25 18.90
C GLY A 43 8.23 1.78 19.64
N PRO A 44 8.35 1.38 20.91
CA PRO A 44 7.30 0.67 21.65
C PRO A 44 6.23 1.62 22.23
N ILE A 45 5.79 2.62 21.46
CA ILE A 45 4.77 3.59 21.85
C ILE A 45 3.56 3.44 20.93
N LEU A 46 2.37 3.26 21.51
CA LEU A 46 1.11 3.07 20.79
C LEU A 46 0.09 4.16 21.14
N PRO A 47 -0.04 5.20 20.29
CA PRO A 47 -1.12 6.18 20.40
C PRO A 47 -2.49 5.58 20.04
N ILE A 48 -3.50 5.88 20.85
CA ILE A 48 -4.90 5.53 20.62
C ILE A 48 -5.68 6.82 20.32
N ILE A 49 -6.28 6.84 19.14
CA ILE A 49 -7.15 7.91 18.66
C ILE A 49 -8.55 7.34 18.54
N THR A 50 -9.50 7.95 19.25
CA THR A 50 -10.91 7.61 19.17
C THR A 50 -11.56 8.34 18.00
N TYR A 51 -12.58 7.74 17.41
CA TYR A 51 -13.34 8.29 16.29
C TYR A 51 -14.83 8.03 16.49
N HIS A 52 -15.68 8.79 15.81
CA HIS A 52 -17.14 8.61 15.88
C HIS A 52 -17.72 7.85 14.68
N ASN A 53 -17.10 7.98 13.51
CA ASN A 53 -17.54 7.33 12.28
C ASN A 53 -16.34 6.97 11.38
N LEU A 54 -16.57 6.16 10.34
CA LEU A 54 -15.49 5.66 9.48
C LEU A 54 -14.99 6.73 8.51
N GLU A 55 -15.85 7.66 8.13
CA GLU A 55 -15.53 8.77 7.23
C GLU A 55 -14.39 9.62 7.82
N GLU A 56 -14.48 9.95 9.11
CA GLU A 56 -13.42 10.65 9.86
C GLU A 56 -12.09 9.89 9.83
N VAL A 57 -12.12 8.56 10.05
CA VAL A 57 -10.92 7.72 10.04
C VAL A 57 -10.27 7.71 8.65
N ILE A 58 -11.08 7.59 7.61
CA ILE A 58 -10.63 7.59 6.22
C ILE A 58 -9.99 8.95 5.87
N GLU A 59 -10.62 10.06 6.25
CA GLU A 59 -10.07 11.40 6.06
C GLU A 59 -8.72 11.56 6.77
N GLN A 60 -8.61 11.11 8.01
CA GLN A 60 -7.35 11.17 8.78
C GLN A 60 -6.22 10.33 8.16
N ILE A 61 -6.53 9.12 7.67
CA ILE A 61 -5.56 8.27 6.98
C ILE A 61 -5.11 8.93 5.67
N ASN A 62 -6.06 9.42 4.87
CA ASN A 62 -5.79 9.99 3.56
C ASN A 62 -5.12 11.38 3.61
N ALA A 63 -5.21 12.09 4.74
CA ALA A 63 -4.49 13.35 4.97
C ALA A 63 -2.97 13.15 5.11
N LYS A 64 -2.49 11.91 5.31
CA LYS A 64 -1.08 11.57 5.46
C LYS A 64 -0.53 10.83 4.24
N SER A 65 0.78 10.65 4.21
CA SER A 65 1.43 9.80 3.22
C SER A 65 0.89 8.36 3.32
N LYS A 66 0.77 7.68 2.17
CA LYS A 66 0.26 6.31 2.10
C LYS A 66 1.16 5.36 2.88
N PRO A 67 0.63 4.64 3.89
CA PRO A 67 1.45 3.79 4.74
C PRO A 67 1.87 2.50 4.03
N LEU A 68 2.93 1.87 4.55
CA LEU A 68 3.37 0.57 4.06
C LEU A 68 2.32 -0.52 4.33
N ALA A 69 1.68 -0.50 5.50
CA ALA A 69 0.64 -1.44 5.88
C ALA A 69 -0.55 -0.74 6.53
N LEU A 70 -1.76 -1.23 6.25
CA LEU A 70 -3.01 -0.86 6.92
C LEU A 70 -3.60 -2.10 7.61
N TYR A 71 -4.00 -1.95 8.87
CA TYR A 71 -4.60 -3.03 9.66
C TYR A 71 -6.03 -2.69 10.04
N ILE A 72 -6.96 -3.63 9.81
CA ILE A 72 -8.40 -3.42 10.04
C ILE A 72 -8.91 -4.53 10.95
N PHE A 73 -9.39 -4.18 12.14
CA PHE A 73 -10.09 -5.12 13.03
C PHE A 73 -11.60 -4.87 12.95
N SER A 74 -12.35 -5.80 12.35
CA SER A 74 -13.81 -5.73 12.25
C SER A 74 -14.43 -7.07 11.92
N LYS A 75 -15.68 -7.28 12.38
CA LYS A 75 -16.54 -8.40 11.95
C LYS A 75 -17.48 -7.98 10.80
N SER A 76 -17.61 -6.69 10.51
CA SER A 76 -18.51 -6.18 9.46
C SER A 76 -17.80 -6.18 8.10
N SER A 77 -18.23 -7.07 7.20
CA SER A 77 -17.73 -7.10 5.82
C SER A 77 -17.99 -5.80 5.07
N LYS A 78 -19.07 -5.09 5.39
CA LYS A 78 -19.38 -3.75 4.86
C LYS A 78 -18.30 -2.75 5.27
N ASN A 79 -17.91 -2.72 6.54
CA ASN A 79 -16.92 -1.77 7.04
C ASN A 79 -15.53 -2.08 6.45
N ILE A 80 -15.14 -3.37 6.42
CA ILE A 80 -13.87 -3.80 5.82
C ILE A 80 -13.78 -3.36 4.36
N LYS A 81 -14.80 -3.66 3.55
CA LYS A 81 -14.82 -3.27 2.12
C LYS A 81 -14.82 -1.75 1.95
N TYR A 82 -15.53 -1.03 2.81
CA TYR A 82 -15.58 0.43 2.77
C TYR A 82 -14.22 1.06 3.06
N ILE A 83 -13.50 0.61 4.09
CA ILE A 83 -12.16 1.12 4.40
C ILE A 83 -11.18 0.80 3.27
N ILE A 84 -11.14 -0.44 2.79
CA ILE A 84 -10.24 -0.87 1.70
C ILE A 84 -10.50 -0.07 0.42
N LYS A 85 -11.77 0.19 0.08
CA LYS A 85 -12.13 0.92 -1.14
C LYS A 85 -11.72 2.41 -1.09
N ASN A 86 -11.66 3.00 0.10
CA ASN A 86 -11.47 4.44 0.28
C ASN A 86 -10.09 4.82 0.86
N THR A 87 -9.17 3.87 1.00
CA THR A 87 -7.79 4.11 1.45
C THR A 87 -6.79 3.44 0.52
N SER A 88 -5.51 3.79 0.64
CA SER A 88 -4.42 3.20 -0.15
C SER A 88 -3.20 2.95 0.74
N ALA A 89 -2.68 1.73 0.70
CA ALA A 89 -1.51 1.27 1.45
C ALA A 89 -0.73 0.25 0.61
N GLY A 90 0.51 -0.05 0.99
CA GLY A 90 1.30 -1.12 0.34
C GLY A 90 0.66 -2.50 0.52
N GLY A 91 0.31 -2.85 1.76
CA GLY A 91 -0.44 -4.05 2.12
C GLY A 91 -1.59 -3.75 3.07
N THR A 92 -2.58 -4.65 3.12
CA THR A 92 -3.67 -4.58 4.11
C THR A 92 -3.92 -5.94 4.72
N CYS A 93 -4.02 -6.00 6.05
CA CYS A 93 -4.38 -7.21 6.77
C CYS A 93 -5.63 -6.96 7.63
N VAL A 94 -6.56 -7.92 7.60
CA VAL A 94 -7.84 -7.83 8.30
C VAL A 94 -7.83 -8.83 9.45
N ASN A 95 -8.15 -8.33 10.65
CA ASN A 95 -8.19 -9.07 11.91
C ASN A 95 -6.86 -9.70 12.34
N ASP A 96 -5.74 -9.19 11.83
CA ASP A 96 -4.39 -9.56 12.24
C ASP A 96 -3.40 -8.45 11.85
N VAL A 97 -2.16 -8.55 12.32
CA VAL A 97 -1.04 -7.65 12.01
C VAL A 97 0.16 -8.45 11.54
N LEU A 98 1.03 -7.85 10.70
CA LEU A 98 2.27 -8.44 10.17
C LEU A 98 2.13 -9.69 9.30
N ILE A 99 1.20 -10.62 9.55
CA ILE A 99 1.16 -11.95 8.92
C ILE A 99 1.09 -11.94 7.39
N HIS A 100 0.60 -10.87 6.77
CA HIS A 100 0.56 -10.76 5.31
C HIS A 100 1.96 -10.79 4.67
N ILE A 101 3.01 -10.38 5.39
CA ILE A 101 4.40 -10.46 4.92
C ILE A 101 4.94 -11.89 4.90
N SER A 102 4.37 -12.83 5.65
CA SER A 102 4.87 -14.21 5.70
C SER A 102 4.39 -15.06 4.52
N ASN A 103 3.45 -14.56 3.72
CA ASN A 103 2.92 -15.27 2.56
C ASN A 103 3.70 -14.91 1.28
N PRO A 104 4.56 -15.81 0.75
CA PRO A 104 5.37 -15.54 -0.44
C PRO A 104 4.56 -15.42 -1.74
N LYS A 105 3.25 -15.70 -1.70
CA LYS A 105 2.32 -15.52 -2.82
C LYS A 105 1.67 -14.14 -2.84
N LEU A 106 1.96 -13.27 -1.88
CA LEU A 106 1.56 -11.88 -1.88
C LEU A 106 2.77 -10.99 -2.19
N PRO A 107 2.62 -9.97 -3.05
CA PRO A 107 3.67 -8.98 -3.23
C PRO A 107 3.84 -8.18 -1.93
N PHE A 108 5.08 -7.93 -1.54
CA PHE A 108 5.40 -7.04 -0.43
C PHE A 108 6.14 -5.81 -0.96
N GLY A 109 5.55 -4.63 -0.76
CA GLY A 109 6.08 -3.37 -1.26
C GLY A 109 5.22 -2.20 -0.82
N GLY A 110 5.77 -1.00 -0.92
CA GLY A 110 5.09 0.25 -0.58
C GLY A 110 4.40 0.89 -1.78
N VAL A 111 3.76 2.03 -1.52
CA VAL A 111 3.19 2.91 -2.54
C VAL A 111 3.41 4.37 -2.17
N ASN A 112 3.87 5.18 -3.12
CA ASN A 112 4.21 6.60 -2.92
C ASN A 112 5.23 6.77 -1.78
N GLY A 113 4.87 7.50 -0.71
CA GLY A 113 5.82 7.82 0.36
C GLY A 113 6.20 6.62 1.24
N SER A 114 5.57 5.45 1.08
CA SER A 114 6.04 4.19 1.68
C SER A 114 6.94 3.35 0.76
N GLY A 115 7.15 3.76 -0.49
CA GLY A 115 8.04 3.10 -1.45
C GLY A 115 7.41 2.85 -2.83
N MET A 116 8.17 2.17 -3.70
CA MET A 116 7.72 1.76 -5.02
C MET A 116 8.21 0.34 -5.36
N GLY A 117 7.49 -0.32 -6.26
CA GLY A 117 7.76 -1.71 -6.62
C GLY A 117 7.38 -2.67 -5.50
N SER A 118 7.62 -3.95 -5.75
CA SER A 118 7.34 -5.01 -4.79
C SER A 118 8.34 -6.14 -4.95
N SER A 119 8.66 -6.79 -3.85
CA SER A 119 9.44 -8.02 -3.83
C SER A 119 8.58 -9.16 -3.26
N HIS A 120 9.26 -10.22 -2.83
CA HIS A 120 8.75 -11.46 -2.26
C HIS A 120 8.35 -12.50 -3.30
N GLY A 121 8.74 -13.76 -3.06
CA GLY A 121 8.46 -14.90 -3.94
C GLY A 121 8.69 -14.61 -5.43
N VAL A 122 7.68 -14.89 -6.26
CA VAL A 122 7.72 -14.65 -7.71
C VAL A 122 7.76 -13.16 -8.07
N PHE A 123 7.23 -12.29 -7.22
CA PHE A 123 7.23 -10.84 -7.46
C PHE A 123 8.64 -10.28 -7.34
N GLY A 124 9.42 -10.76 -6.36
CA GLY A 124 10.85 -10.46 -6.26
C GLY A 124 11.63 -10.93 -7.49
N PHE A 125 11.43 -12.18 -7.92
CA PHE A 125 12.06 -12.69 -9.14
C PHE A 125 11.75 -11.80 -10.36
N LYS A 126 10.48 -11.44 -10.57
CA LYS A 126 10.06 -10.55 -11.65
C LYS A 126 10.70 -9.17 -11.53
N ASN A 127 10.76 -8.59 -10.34
CA ASN A 127 11.30 -7.25 -10.10
C ASN A 127 12.81 -7.17 -10.36
N PHE A 128 13.54 -8.28 -10.26
CA PHE A 128 14.97 -8.38 -10.60
C PHE A 128 15.23 -9.05 -11.96
N SER A 129 14.20 -9.24 -12.78
CA SER A 129 14.29 -9.84 -14.11
C SER A 129 13.83 -8.86 -15.19
N HIS A 130 14.35 -9.04 -16.41
CA HIS A 130 13.82 -8.37 -17.59
C HIS A 130 12.92 -9.34 -18.36
N GLU A 131 11.60 -9.08 -18.40
CA GLU A 131 10.64 -9.88 -19.18
C GLU A 131 10.82 -9.60 -20.68
N ARG A 132 11.72 -10.34 -21.33
CA ARG A 132 12.03 -10.20 -22.77
C ARG A 132 10.91 -10.80 -23.63
N ALA A 133 10.20 -9.96 -24.37
CA ALA A 133 9.25 -10.40 -25.38
C ALA A 133 9.96 -11.01 -26.61
N ILE A 134 9.51 -12.19 -27.05
CA ILE A 134 10.00 -12.87 -28.26
C ILE A 134 8.78 -13.34 -29.05
N MET A 135 8.73 -12.99 -30.33
CA MET A 135 7.70 -13.44 -31.28
C MET A 135 8.35 -14.23 -32.41
N PHE A 136 7.78 -15.39 -32.73
CA PHE A 136 8.12 -16.13 -33.93
C PHE A 136 7.00 -15.96 -34.97
N GLN A 137 7.30 -15.26 -36.06
CA GLN A 137 6.39 -15.19 -37.19
C GLN A 137 6.39 -16.53 -37.92
N ARG A 138 5.19 -17.06 -38.22
CA ARG A 138 5.07 -18.28 -39.03
C ARG A 138 5.57 -18.00 -40.44
N ASN A 139 6.12 -19.02 -41.09
CA ASN A 139 6.57 -18.92 -42.50
C ASN A 139 5.43 -18.54 -43.46
N ILE A 140 4.18 -18.87 -43.11
CA ILE A 140 3.00 -18.39 -43.83
C ILE A 140 2.68 -16.99 -43.32
N ASP A 141 3.10 -16.00 -44.09
CA ASP A 141 3.00 -14.59 -43.73
C ASP A 141 1.73 -13.93 -44.28
N PHE A 142 0.68 -13.91 -43.45
CA PHE A 142 -0.54 -13.14 -43.75
C PHE A 142 -0.37 -11.63 -43.51
N ASN A 143 0.73 -11.17 -42.90
CA ASN A 143 0.98 -9.75 -42.67
C ASN A 143 1.29 -8.99 -43.98
N LYS A 144 1.48 -9.67 -45.11
CA LYS A 144 1.56 -9.01 -46.43
C LYS A 144 0.33 -8.15 -46.75
N VAL A 145 -0.82 -8.44 -46.14
CA VAL A 145 -2.04 -7.64 -46.33
C VAL A 145 -1.92 -6.24 -45.70
N ILE A 146 -1.07 -6.06 -44.68
CA ILE A 146 -0.82 -4.76 -44.04
C ILE A 146 0.42 -4.04 -44.59
N TYR A 147 1.21 -4.71 -45.44
CA TYR A 147 2.38 -4.10 -46.09
C TYR A 147 2.01 -3.35 -47.40
N PRO A 148 2.77 -2.31 -47.77
CA PRO A 148 2.66 -1.65 -49.08
C PRO A 148 2.91 -2.61 -50.25
N PRO A 149 2.45 -2.27 -51.48
CA PRO A 149 1.64 -1.10 -51.82
C PRO A 149 0.19 -1.25 -51.34
N TYR A 150 -0.45 -0.13 -51.00
CA TYR A 150 -1.81 -0.09 -50.43
C TYR A 150 -2.94 0.02 -51.46
N VAL A 151 -2.61 0.02 -52.75
CA VAL A 151 -3.59 0.09 -53.84
C VAL A 151 -4.50 -1.14 -53.79
N GLY A 152 -5.82 -0.93 -53.67
CA GLY A 152 -6.80 -2.02 -53.51
C GLY A 152 -6.89 -2.60 -52.10
N LYS A 153 -6.15 -2.04 -51.13
CA LYS A 153 -6.15 -2.42 -49.70
C LYS A 153 -6.72 -1.31 -48.81
N GLU A 154 -7.49 -0.37 -49.36
CA GLU A 154 -8.06 0.77 -48.64
C GLU A 154 -9.02 0.31 -47.53
N TRP A 155 -9.66 -0.86 -47.72
CA TRP A 155 -10.49 -1.50 -46.71
C TRP A 155 -9.69 -1.89 -45.46
N VAL A 156 -8.43 -2.32 -45.60
CA VAL A 156 -7.54 -2.67 -44.49
C VAL A 156 -7.19 -1.41 -43.70
N LEU A 157 -6.86 -0.32 -44.39
CA LEU A 157 -6.55 0.97 -43.76
C LEU A 157 -7.76 1.55 -43.03
N LYS A 158 -8.96 1.43 -43.61
CA LYS A 158 -10.23 1.83 -42.95
C LYS A 158 -10.53 1.00 -41.71
N LEU A 159 -10.26 -0.31 -41.77
CA LEU A 159 -10.44 -1.23 -40.64
C LEU A 159 -9.45 -0.91 -39.51
N LEU A 160 -8.16 -0.73 -39.83
CA LEU A 160 -7.13 -0.39 -38.86
C LEU A 160 -7.42 0.94 -38.16
N LYS A 161 -7.89 1.97 -38.88
CA LYS A 161 -8.31 3.27 -38.32
C LYS A 161 -9.54 3.21 -37.40
N LYS A 162 -10.32 2.12 -37.45
CA LYS A 162 -11.51 1.94 -36.60
C LYS A 162 -11.19 1.16 -35.32
N ILE A 163 -10.11 0.39 -35.34
CA ILE A 163 -9.66 -0.48 -34.24
C ILE A 163 -8.59 0.23 -33.40
N MET A 164 -7.73 1.04 -34.02
CA MET A 164 -6.90 2.04 -33.34
C MET A 164 -7.73 3.26 -32.96
#